data_AF-A0A432VZ86-F1
#
_entry.id   AF-A0A432VZ86-F1
#
_cell.length_a   1.000
_cell.length_b   1.000
_cell.length_c   1.000
_cell.angle_alpha   90.00
_cell.angle_beta   90.00
_cell.angle_gamma   90.00
#
_symmetry.space_group_name_H-M   'P 1'
#
loop_
_entity.id
_entity.type
_entity.pdbx_description
1 polymer ?
#
loop_
_entity_poly.entity_id
_entity_poly.type
_entity_poly.pdbx_seq_one_letter_code
_entity_poly.pdbx_strand_id
1 'polypeptide(L)'
;MKRNFGQALVEITLAISLLGLLLLVSMPQVEQSLAKRWRGQQLLPVVLADHPLRATAGLESRELEDYEKEFRLPVGDDYELDYRTTSDYAFANLIAPVWDILSTQRGFSLPTNNLAVVQLQHEESEQPWLTFSRLSNAWQPQSLAHLSSRPKALTTTEFLNQLGFQEIQSLLGLIPFAREFSPDQLRVGHVDVDVVPAHARCQNANCN
;
A
#
# COMPACT_ATOMS: atom_id res chain seq x y z
N MET A 1 2.36 -60.16 40.78
CA MET A 1 2.64 -59.00 39.89
C MET A 1 4.13 -58.73 39.85
N LYS A 2 4.88 -59.41 38.97
CA LYS A 2 6.27 -59.04 38.68
C LYS A 2 6.25 -57.90 37.67
N ARG A 3 6.97 -56.84 38.01
CA ARG A 3 6.86 -55.49 37.48
C ARG A 3 7.62 -55.37 36.15
N ASN A 4 6.92 -55.00 35.06
CA ASN A 4 7.44 -54.78 33.69
C ASN A 4 8.40 -53.58 33.52
N PHE A 5 9.10 -53.17 34.56
CA PHE A 5 9.86 -51.91 34.58
C PHE A 5 11.08 -51.94 33.65
N GLY A 6 11.68 -53.12 33.42
CA GLY A 6 12.82 -53.27 32.51
C GLY A 6 12.45 -53.09 31.04
N GLN A 7 11.29 -53.58 30.62
CA GLN A 7 10.82 -53.44 29.24
C GLN A 7 10.49 -51.98 28.91
N ALA A 8 9.78 -51.30 29.82
CA ALA A 8 9.44 -49.89 29.64
C ALA A 8 10.67 -48.99 29.50
N LEU A 9 11.76 -49.27 30.24
CA LEU A 9 12.99 -48.47 30.16
C LEU A 9 13.70 -48.64 28.80
N VAL A 10 13.74 -49.86 28.27
CA VAL A 10 14.32 -50.14 26.94
C VAL A 10 13.49 -49.47 25.84
N GLU A 11 12.17 -49.56 25.91
CA GLU A 11 11.27 -48.92 24.94
C GLU A 11 11.44 -47.40 24.93
N ILE A 12 11.53 -46.76 26.10
CA ILE A 12 11.77 -45.31 26.20
C ILE A 12 13.14 -44.93 25.61
N THR A 13 14.19 -45.69 25.92
CA THR A 13 15.55 -45.40 25.42
C THR A 13 15.59 -45.50 23.90
N LEU A 14 14.91 -46.51 23.33
CA LEU A 14 14.81 -46.70 21.89
C LEU A 14 14.01 -45.56 21.25
N ALA A 15 12.87 -45.19 21.84
CA ALA A 15 12.05 -44.07 21.36
C ALA A 15 12.80 -42.74 21.35
N ILE A 16 13.56 -42.42 22.41
CA ILE A 16 14.37 -41.20 22.48
C ILE A 16 15.48 -41.23 21.42
N SER A 17 16.14 -42.37 21.22
CA SER A 17 17.21 -42.50 20.23
C SER A 17 16.68 -42.34 18.80
N LEU A 18 15.51 -42.92 18.52
CA LEU A 18 14.87 -42.83 17.21
C LEU A 18 14.34 -41.42 16.94
N LEU A 19 13.78 -40.75 17.94
CA LEU A 19 13.39 -39.34 17.86
C LEU A 19 14.61 -38.44 17.63
N GLY A 20 15.70 -38.66 18.35
CA GLY A 20 16.94 -37.91 18.18
C GLY A 20 17.50 -38.03 16.76
N LEU A 21 17.50 -39.24 16.20
CA LEU A 21 17.92 -39.48 14.83
C LEU A 21 16.99 -38.80 13.81
N LEU A 22 15.67 -38.88 14.02
CA LEU A 22 14.70 -38.21 13.16
C LEU A 22 14.87 -36.69 13.17
N LEU A 23 15.12 -36.09 14.35
CA LEU A 23 15.41 -34.66 14.47
C LEU A 23 16.70 -34.29 13.74
N LEU A 24 17.77 -35.08 13.92
CA LEU A 24 19.06 -34.82 13.29
C LEU A 24 18.97 -34.88 11.74
N VAL A 25 18.16 -35.80 11.20
CA VAL A 25 17.93 -35.93 9.76
C VAL A 25 17.04 -34.83 9.19
N SER A 26 16.02 -34.39 9.93
CA SER A 26 15.05 -33.39 9.47
C SER A 26 15.52 -31.94 9.68
N MET A 27 16.40 -31.68 10.65
CA MET A 27 16.85 -30.34 11.01
C MET A 27 17.45 -29.54 9.83
N PRO A 28 18.30 -30.11 8.96
CA PRO A 28 18.84 -29.37 7.81
C PRO A 28 17.75 -28.92 6.83
N GLN A 29 16.71 -29.73 6.62
CA GLN A 29 15.59 -29.37 5.75
C GLN A 29 14.79 -28.22 6.34
N VAL A 30 14.50 -28.30 7.65
CA VAL A 30 13.80 -27.22 8.38
C VAL A 30 14.61 -25.93 8.34
N GLU A 31 15.92 -25.99 8.55
CA GLU A 31 16.80 -24.83 8.48
C GLU A 31 16.78 -24.19 7.09
N GLN A 32 16.89 -24.99 6.02
CA GLN A 32 16.81 -24.49 4.65
C GLN A 32 15.46 -23.85 4.34
N SER A 33 14.35 -24.47 4.75
CA SER A 33 13.01 -23.90 4.56
C SER A 33 12.82 -22.58 5.34
N LEU A 34 13.34 -22.51 6.57
CA LEU A 34 13.29 -21.28 7.37
C LEU A 34 14.17 -20.19 6.79
N ALA A 35 15.37 -20.52 6.32
CA ALA A 35 16.27 -19.58 5.67
C ALA A 35 15.66 -19.01 4.38
N LYS A 36 15.07 -19.86 3.54
CA LYS A 36 14.32 -19.42 2.34
C LYS A 36 13.18 -18.48 2.73
N ARG A 37 12.35 -18.88 3.71
CA ARG A 37 11.22 -18.06 4.17
C ARG A 37 11.66 -16.71 4.72
N TRP A 38 12.74 -16.69 5.48
CA TRP A 38 13.31 -15.46 6.02
C TRP A 38 13.77 -14.52 4.89
N ARG A 39 14.46 -15.04 3.86
CA ARG A 39 14.88 -14.23 2.70
C ARG A 39 13.69 -13.66 1.94
N GLY A 40 12.67 -14.47 1.66
CA GLY A 40 11.43 -14.00 1.03
C GLY A 40 10.73 -12.90 1.85
N GLN A 41 10.72 -13.04 3.18
CA GLN A 41 10.19 -12.00 4.08
C GLN A 41 10.99 -10.69 4.07
N GLN A 42 12.29 -10.73 3.79
CA GLN A 42 13.12 -9.54 3.63
C GLN A 42 12.94 -8.89 2.24
N LEU A 43 12.75 -9.72 1.21
CA LEU A 43 12.64 -9.27 -0.18
C LEU A 43 11.30 -8.60 -0.48
N LEU A 44 10.18 -9.17 -0.03
CA LEU A 44 8.84 -8.65 -0.38
C LEU A 44 8.57 -7.20 0.05
N PRO A 45 8.97 -6.74 1.25
CA PRO A 45 8.86 -5.32 1.63
C PRO A 45 9.64 -4.38 0.71
N VAL A 46 10.79 -4.82 0.20
CA VAL A 46 11.61 -4.05 -0.73
C VAL A 46 10.90 -3.91 -2.08
N VAL A 47 10.40 -5.01 -2.63
CA VAL A 47 9.59 -5.00 -3.87
C VAL A 47 8.39 -4.07 -3.72
N LEU A 48 7.66 -4.20 -2.60
CA LEU A 48 6.47 -3.40 -2.30
C LEU A 48 6.77 -1.90 -2.17
N ALA A 49 8.00 -1.53 -1.78
CA ALA A 49 8.44 -0.14 -1.71
C ALA A 49 8.99 0.38 -3.06
N ASP A 50 9.69 -0.46 -3.82
CA ASP A 50 10.36 -0.08 -5.07
C ASP A 50 9.38 0.04 -6.24
N HIS A 51 8.43 -0.89 -6.37
CA HIS A 51 7.50 -0.93 -7.49
C HIS A 51 6.76 0.41 -7.75
N PRO A 52 6.14 1.08 -6.76
CA PRO A 52 5.48 2.36 -7.03
C PRO A 52 6.46 3.44 -7.50
N LEU A 53 7.68 3.48 -6.97
CA LEU A 53 8.71 4.44 -7.38
C LEU A 53 9.09 4.23 -8.85
N ARG A 54 9.31 2.97 -9.25
CA ARG A 54 9.61 2.61 -10.64
C ARG A 54 8.47 2.97 -11.59
N ALA A 55 7.24 2.65 -11.23
CA ALA A 55 6.06 2.98 -12.02
C ALA A 55 5.92 4.50 -12.24
N THR A 56 6.15 5.30 -11.19
CA THR A 56 6.14 6.78 -11.31
C THR A 56 7.29 7.32 -12.16
N ALA A 57 8.43 6.64 -12.18
CA ALA A 57 9.57 6.97 -13.02
C ALA A 57 9.45 6.45 -14.46
N GLY A 58 8.37 5.73 -14.80
CA GLY A 58 8.20 5.11 -16.12
C GLY A 58 9.21 3.98 -16.41
N LEU A 59 9.73 3.34 -15.35
CA LEU A 59 10.67 2.23 -15.46
C LEU A 59 9.90 0.90 -15.49
N GLU A 60 10.42 -0.07 -16.23
CA GLU A 60 9.86 -1.43 -16.30
C GLU A 60 9.91 -2.12 -14.92
N SER A 61 8.96 -3.03 -14.66
CA SER A 61 8.99 -3.90 -13.48
C SER A 61 10.23 -4.78 -13.51
N ARG A 62 10.88 -4.95 -12.35
CA ARG A 62 11.98 -5.91 -12.21
C ARG A 62 11.44 -7.30 -11.96
N GLU A 63 12.15 -8.29 -12.48
CA GLU A 63 11.87 -9.69 -12.21
C GLU A 63 12.40 -10.08 -10.81
N LEU A 64 11.95 -11.22 -10.28
CA LEU A 64 12.40 -11.72 -8.97
C LEU A 64 13.93 -11.87 -8.92
N GLU A 65 14.54 -12.43 -9.97
CA GLU A 65 15.98 -12.68 -10.06
C GLU A 65 16.81 -11.40 -9.86
N ASP A 66 16.34 -10.27 -10.39
CA ASP A 66 17.00 -8.97 -10.23
C ASP A 66 17.08 -8.57 -8.75
N TYR A 67 15.97 -8.70 -8.01
CA TYR A 67 15.93 -8.41 -6.58
C TYR A 67 16.80 -9.40 -5.79
N GLU A 68 16.73 -10.69 -6.10
CA GLU A 68 17.55 -11.70 -5.43
C GLU A 68 19.05 -11.42 -5.58
N LYS A 69 19.46 -11.03 -6.78
CA LYS A 69 20.84 -10.69 -7.13
C LYS A 69 21.30 -9.39 -6.48
N GLU A 70 20.48 -8.34 -6.55
CA GLU A 70 20.81 -7.02 -5.97
C GLU A 70 20.93 -7.09 -4.45
N PHE A 71 19.98 -7.75 -3.79
CA PHE A 71 19.92 -7.82 -2.32
C PHE A 71 20.64 -9.04 -1.73
N ARG A 72 21.14 -9.96 -2.57
CA ARG A 72 21.78 -11.23 -2.18
C ARG A 72 20.85 -12.09 -1.31
N LEU A 73 19.58 -12.17 -1.70
CA LEU A 73 18.52 -12.88 -0.98
C LEU A 73 17.89 -13.97 -1.87
N PRO A 74 18.62 -15.04 -2.23
CA PRO A 74 18.09 -16.08 -3.10
C PRO A 74 17.01 -16.90 -2.38
N VAL A 75 15.81 -16.92 -2.96
CA VAL A 75 14.65 -17.68 -2.49
C VAL A 75 14.54 -19.00 -3.25
N GLY A 76 14.77 -18.95 -4.57
CA GLY A 76 14.85 -20.11 -5.45
C GLY A 76 14.19 -19.84 -6.81
N ASP A 77 14.59 -20.61 -7.82
CA ASP A 77 14.08 -20.49 -9.20
C ASP A 77 12.63 -21.00 -9.34
N ASP A 78 12.13 -21.71 -8.33
CA ASP A 78 10.79 -22.29 -8.21
C ASP A 78 9.71 -21.28 -7.80
N TYR A 79 10.06 -19.98 -7.72
CA TYR A 79 9.16 -18.93 -7.26
C TYR A 79 8.96 -17.82 -8.30
N GLU A 80 7.73 -17.36 -8.41
CA GLU A 80 7.34 -16.21 -9.22
C GLU A 80 6.84 -15.08 -8.32
N LEU A 81 7.16 -13.84 -8.72
CA LEU A 81 6.76 -12.62 -8.04
C LEU A 81 5.54 -12.00 -8.75
N ASP A 82 4.38 -12.04 -8.10
CA ASP A 82 3.18 -11.31 -8.57
C ASP A 82 3.06 -9.99 -7.82
N TYR A 83 3.01 -8.88 -8.56
CA TYR A 83 2.68 -7.57 -8.02
C TYR A 83 1.37 -7.09 -8.64
N ARG A 84 0.44 -6.66 -7.78
CA ARG A 84 -0.80 -6.03 -8.23
C ARG A 84 -1.27 -4.94 -7.28
N THR A 85 -1.85 -3.90 -7.85
CA THR A 85 -2.69 -2.95 -7.11
C THR A 85 -4.14 -3.39 -7.21
N THR A 86 -4.85 -3.39 -6.08
CA THR A 86 -6.28 -3.73 -6.05
C THR A 86 -7.09 -2.73 -5.23
N SER A 87 -8.38 -2.68 -5.51
CA SER A 87 -9.41 -2.05 -4.67
C SER A 87 -10.25 -3.08 -3.92
N ASP A 88 -9.92 -4.37 -4.00
CA ASP A 88 -10.65 -5.44 -3.33
C ASP A 88 -10.28 -5.54 -1.86
N TYR A 89 -10.80 -4.60 -1.07
CA TYR A 89 -10.70 -4.62 0.38
C TYR A 89 -11.92 -3.92 1.00
N ALA A 90 -12.22 -4.27 2.26
CA ALA A 90 -13.48 -3.93 2.92
C ALA A 90 -13.84 -2.45 2.84
N PHE A 91 -12.89 -1.54 3.07
CA PHE A 91 -13.14 -0.10 3.02
C PHE A 91 -13.44 0.39 1.61
N ALA A 92 -12.64 0.00 0.60
CA ALA A 92 -12.89 0.38 -0.79
C ALA A 92 -14.26 -0.12 -1.28
N ASN A 93 -14.61 -1.37 -0.97
CA ASN A 93 -15.92 -1.95 -1.31
C ASN A 93 -17.07 -1.22 -0.61
N LEU A 94 -16.88 -0.82 0.66
CA LEU A 94 -17.88 -0.08 1.44
C LEU A 94 -18.14 1.31 0.87
N ILE A 95 -17.09 2.03 0.46
CA ILE A 95 -17.19 3.42 0.03
C ILE A 95 -17.44 3.58 -1.47
N ALA A 96 -17.28 2.52 -2.26
CA ALA A 96 -17.45 2.53 -3.71
C ALA A 96 -18.74 3.23 -4.19
N PRO A 97 -19.94 2.98 -3.61
CA PRO A 97 -21.17 3.65 -4.07
C PRO A 97 -21.16 5.17 -3.84
N VAL A 98 -20.57 5.61 -2.73
CA VAL A 98 -20.45 7.04 -2.39
C VAL A 98 -19.45 7.71 -3.34
N TRP A 99 -18.35 7.03 -3.64
CA TRP A 99 -17.35 7.54 -4.59
C TRP A 99 -17.82 7.54 -6.02
N ASP A 100 -18.65 6.59 -6.46
CA ASP A 100 -19.20 6.60 -7.81
C ASP A 100 -20.00 7.90 -8.07
N ILE A 101 -20.84 8.30 -7.11
CA ILE A 101 -21.60 9.56 -7.17
C ILE A 101 -20.64 10.76 -7.24
N LEU A 102 -19.65 10.81 -6.36
CA LEU A 102 -18.74 11.95 -6.26
C LEU A 102 -17.72 12.03 -7.40
N SER A 103 -17.39 10.90 -8.04
CA SER A 103 -16.48 10.85 -9.19
C SER A 103 -16.99 11.63 -10.41
N THR A 104 -18.30 11.89 -10.46
CA THR A 104 -18.92 12.74 -11.49
C THR A 104 -18.54 14.22 -11.37
N GLN A 105 -18.05 14.65 -10.21
CA GLN A 105 -17.60 16.02 -9.98
C GLN A 105 -16.26 16.28 -10.69
N ARG A 106 -16.21 17.31 -11.53
CA ARG A 106 -14.98 17.69 -12.23
C ARG A 106 -13.88 18.04 -11.24
N GLY A 107 -12.70 17.44 -11.43
CA GLY A 107 -11.51 17.68 -10.62
C GLY A 107 -11.46 16.91 -9.30
N PHE A 108 -12.46 16.07 -9.02
CA PHE A 108 -12.44 15.16 -7.88
C PHE A 108 -12.05 13.74 -8.33
N SER A 109 -11.00 13.18 -7.72
CA SER A 109 -10.60 11.79 -7.94
C SER A 109 -10.03 11.24 -6.66
N LEU A 110 -10.62 10.14 -6.18
CA LEU A 110 -10.13 9.38 -5.04
C LEU A 110 -9.92 7.93 -5.47
N PRO A 111 -8.70 7.58 -5.90
CA PRO A 111 -8.43 6.22 -6.32
C PRO A 111 -8.54 5.29 -5.12
N THR A 112 -9.46 4.31 -5.20
CA THR A 112 -9.56 3.19 -4.26
C THR A 112 -8.64 2.04 -4.63
N ASN A 113 -8.01 2.09 -5.81
CA ASN A 113 -6.98 1.16 -6.24
C ASN A 113 -5.62 1.50 -5.62
N ASN A 114 -5.56 1.47 -4.29
CA ASN A 114 -4.40 1.92 -3.51
C ASN A 114 -3.84 0.83 -2.57
N LEU A 115 -4.40 -0.39 -2.60
CA LEU A 115 -3.82 -1.55 -1.92
C LEU A 115 -2.82 -2.21 -2.87
N ALA A 116 -1.54 -2.04 -2.62
CA ALA A 116 -0.50 -2.80 -3.29
C ALA A 116 -0.37 -4.16 -2.60
N VAL A 117 -0.39 -5.23 -3.37
CA VAL A 117 -0.22 -6.61 -2.92
C VAL A 117 0.94 -7.22 -3.70
N VAL A 118 1.86 -7.84 -2.97
CA VAL A 118 2.96 -8.60 -3.55
C VAL A 118 2.88 -10.02 -3.03
N GLN A 119 2.92 -10.97 -3.93
CA GLN A 119 2.83 -12.39 -3.64
C GLN A 119 4.07 -13.08 -4.19
N LEU A 120 4.57 -14.02 -3.42
CA LEU A 120 5.56 -14.97 -3.89
C LEU A 120 4.86 -16.31 -4.04
N GLN A 121 4.72 -16.78 -5.27
CA GLN A 121 4.03 -18.01 -5.61
C GLN A 121 5.04 -19.08 -5.99
N HIS A 122 4.86 -20.30 -5.47
CA HIS A 122 5.64 -21.45 -5.90
C HIS A 122 4.97 -22.06 -7.13
N GLU A 123 5.73 -22.42 -8.17
CA GLU A 123 5.19 -22.88 -9.46
C GLU A 123 4.17 -24.03 -9.33
N GLU A 124 4.43 -24.97 -8.42
CA GLU A 124 3.57 -26.14 -8.18
C GLU A 124 2.37 -25.87 -7.24
N SER A 125 2.25 -24.67 -6.68
CA SER A 125 1.23 -24.34 -5.67
C SER A 125 0.17 -23.38 -6.20
N GLU A 126 -1.10 -23.73 -6.00
CA GLU A 126 -2.23 -22.82 -6.28
C GLU A 126 -2.31 -21.66 -5.27
N GLN A 127 -1.74 -21.84 -4.07
CA GLN A 127 -1.74 -20.81 -3.03
C GLN A 127 -0.41 -20.07 -2.98
N PRO A 128 -0.43 -18.73 -2.77
CA PRO A 128 0.79 -17.96 -2.61
C PRO A 128 1.51 -18.39 -1.34
N TRP A 129 2.81 -18.58 -1.44
CA TRP A 129 3.65 -19.01 -0.32
C TRP A 129 3.85 -17.88 0.69
N LEU A 130 4.07 -16.66 0.20
CA LEU A 130 4.11 -15.45 1.00
C LEU A 130 3.26 -14.35 0.34
N THR A 131 2.60 -13.54 1.16
CA THR A 131 1.81 -12.39 0.69
C THR A 131 2.06 -11.22 1.61
N PHE A 132 2.41 -10.08 1.03
CA PHE A 132 2.54 -8.80 1.70
C PHE A 132 1.59 -7.81 1.05
N SER A 133 1.03 -6.92 1.85
CA SER A 133 0.17 -5.87 1.34
C SER A 133 0.45 -4.55 2.05
N ARG A 134 0.32 -3.46 1.32
CA ARG A 134 0.48 -2.10 1.83
C ARG A 134 -0.59 -1.21 1.22
N LEU A 135 -1.31 -0.54 2.10
CA LEU A 135 -2.17 0.57 1.71
C LEU A 135 -1.29 1.79 1.45
N SER A 136 -1.31 2.26 0.21
CA SER A 136 -0.71 3.54 -0.16
C SER A 136 -1.69 4.67 0.14
N ASN A 137 -1.16 5.80 0.61
CA ASN A 137 -1.97 6.99 0.80
C ASN A 137 -2.18 7.69 -0.55
N ALA A 138 -3.16 7.23 -1.32
CA ALA A 138 -3.49 7.79 -2.63
C ALA A 138 -3.86 9.28 -2.58
N TRP A 139 -4.18 9.82 -1.40
CA TRP A 139 -4.48 11.23 -1.18
C TRP A 139 -3.25 12.09 -1.03
N GLN A 140 -2.06 11.51 -0.83
CA GLN A 140 -0.85 12.28 -0.67
C GLN A 140 -0.61 13.14 -1.93
N PRO A 141 -0.44 14.46 -1.77
CA PRO A 141 -0.23 15.37 -2.88
C PRO A 141 1.14 15.08 -3.51
N GLN A 142 1.12 14.55 -4.75
CA GLN A 142 2.35 14.29 -5.54
C GLN A 142 2.95 15.54 -6.18
N SER A 143 2.23 16.67 -6.18
CA SER A 143 2.69 17.92 -6.76
C SER A 143 2.23 19.10 -5.89
N LEU A 144 2.92 20.23 -6.04
CA LEU A 144 2.57 21.46 -5.33
C LEU A 144 1.16 21.94 -5.72
N ALA A 145 0.75 21.72 -6.97
CA ALA A 145 -0.62 22.00 -7.42
C ALA A 145 -1.67 21.13 -6.70
N HIS A 146 -1.34 19.87 -6.37
CA HIS A 146 -2.24 18.98 -5.63
C HIS A 146 -2.49 19.42 -4.19
N LEU A 147 -1.61 20.24 -3.59
CA LEU A 147 -1.79 20.75 -2.22
C LEU A 147 -3.02 21.64 -2.08
N SER A 148 -3.34 22.45 -3.10
CA SER A 148 -4.54 23.29 -3.10
C SER A 148 -5.71 22.62 -3.79
N SER A 149 -5.49 21.95 -4.94
CA SER A 149 -6.60 21.46 -5.77
C SER A 149 -7.34 20.28 -5.16
N ARG A 150 -6.64 19.32 -4.54
CA ARG A 150 -7.28 18.11 -3.98
C ARG A 150 -8.15 18.41 -2.76
N PRO A 151 -7.68 19.16 -1.73
CA PRO A 151 -8.55 19.53 -0.61
C PRO A 151 -9.70 20.43 -1.05
N LYS A 152 -9.47 21.33 -2.02
CA LYS A 152 -10.52 22.20 -2.57
C LYS A 152 -11.65 21.38 -3.20
N ALA A 153 -11.34 20.30 -3.90
CA ALA A 153 -12.34 19.41 -4.49
C ALA A 153 -13.30 18.76 -3.47
N LEU A 154 -12.90 18.65 -2.20
CA LEU A 154 -13.73 18.11 -1.12
C LEU A 154 -14.63 19.16 -0.46
N THR A 155 -14.42 20.43 -0.79
CA THR A 155 -15.25 21.51 -0.26
C THR A 155 -16.51 21.64 -1.10
N THR A 156 -17.68 21.70 -0.45
CA THR A 156 -18.97 21.95 -1.13
C THR A 156 -18.98 23.26 -1.91
N THR A 157 -18.07 24.16 -1.56
CA THR A 157 -17.91 25.46 -2.20
C THR A 157 -17.18 25.41 -3.52
N GLU A 158 -16.34 24.41 -3.78
CA GLU A 158 -15.87 24.16 -5.14
C GLU A 158 -17.01 23.73 -6.07
N PHE A 159 -17.95 22.92 -5.56
CA PHE A 159 -19.15 22.57 -6.30
C PHE A 159 -20.02 23.80 -6.58
N LEU A 160 -20.23 24.69 -5.59
CA LEU A 160 -20.96 25.95 -5.80
C LEU A 160 -20.24 26.87 -6.80
N ASN A 161 -18.92 26.95 -6.76
CA ASN A 161 -18.15 27.73 -7.74
C ASN A 161 -18.35 27.18 -9.16
N GLN A 162 -18.42 25.86 -9.35
CA GLN A 162 -18.72 25.24 -10.64
C GLN A 162 -20.15 25.56 -11.15
N LEU A 163 -21.08 25.85 -10.25
CA LEU A 163 -22.46 26.27 -10.58
C LEU A 163 -22.61 27.78 -10.84
N GLY A 164 -21.52 28.54 -10.86
CA GLY A 164 -21.56 29.99 -11.09
C GLY A 164 -21.92 30.82 -9.86
N PHE A 165 -21.50 30.36 -8.67
CA PHE A 165 -21.72 31.13 -7.44
C PHE A 165 -20.94 32.45 -7.40
N GLN A 166 -19.83 32.57 -8.15
CA GLN A 166 -19.06 33.81 -8.22
C GLN A 166 -19.87 34.95 -8.85
N GLU A 167 -20.72 34.63 -9.82
CA GLU A 167 -21.64 35.56 -10.46
C GLU A 167 -22.67 36.06 -9.45
N ILE A 168 -23.22 35.17 -8.61
CA ILE A 168 -24.14 35.55 -7.52
C ILE A 168 -23.43 36.42 -6.48
N GLN A 169 -22.22 36.06 -6.08
CA GLN A 169 -21.41 36.86 -5.16
C GLN A 169 -21.11 38.25 -5.71
N SER A 170 -20.80 38.36 -7.00
CA SER A 170 -20.56 39.66 -7.64
C SER A 170 -21.82 40.54 -7.64
N LEU A 171 -22.99 39.93 -7.85
CA LEU A 171 -24.28 40.63 -7.81
C LEU A 171 -24.60 41.11 -6.39
N LEU A 172 -24.37 40.27 -5.37
CA LEU A 172 -24.57 40.64 -3.97
C LEU A 172 -23.57 41.71 -3.52
N GLY A 173 -22.33 41.67 -4.01
CA GLY A 173 -21.28 42.64 -3.71
C GLY A 173 -21.58 44.08 -4.19
N LEU A 174 -22.51 44.27 -5.13
CA LEU A 174 -23.01 45.59 -5.53
C LEU A 174 -23.82 46.28 -4.43
N ILE A 175 -24.38 45.52 -3.49
CA ILE A 175 -25.21 46.05 -2.41
C ILE A 175 -24.28 46.61 -1.30
N PRO A 176 -24.46 47.87 -0.84
CA PRO A 176 -23.51 48.54 0.05
C PRO A 176 -23.16 47.79 1.35
N PHE A 177 -24.13 47.09 1.94
CA PHE A 177 -23.95 46.31 3.17
C PHE A 177 -23.50 44.86 2.94
N ALA A 178 -23.40 44.41 1.68
CA ALA A 178 -22.98 43.05 1.31
C ALA A 178 -21.65 43.03 0.54
N ARG A 179 -20.89 44.13 0.54
CA ARG A 179 -19.56 44.21 -0.09
C ARG A 179 -18.57 43.15 0.41
N GLU A 180 -18.73 42.70 1.65
CA GLU A 180 -17.93 41.61 2.24
C GLU A 180 -18.16 40.26 1.55
N PHE A 181 -19.29 40.07 0.87
CA PHE A 181 -19.57 38.85 0.09
C PHE A 181 -19.01 38.89 -1.33
N SER A 182 -18.33 39.96 -1.72
CA SER A 182 -17.67 40.02 -3.03
C SER A 182 -16.60 38.92 -3.16
N PRO A 183 -16.38 38.39 -4.37
CA PRO A 183 -15.43 37.29 -4.59
C PRO A 183 -14.00 37.60 -4.11
N ASP A 184 -13.61 38.88 -4.10
CA ASP A 184 -12.29 39.33 -3.67
C ASP A 184 -12.10 39.30 -2.15
N GLN A 185 -13.18 39.50 -1.39
CA GLN A 185 -13.18 39.54 0.08
C GLN A 185 -13.48 38.18 0.70
N LEU A 186 -14.48 37.46 0.17
CA LEU A 186 -14.87 36.13 0.64
C LEU A 186 -14.52 35.06 -0.39
N ARG A 187 -13.31 34.53 -0.27
CA ARG A 187 -12.82 33.43 -1.12
C ARG A 187 -13.29 32.08 -0.59
N VAL A 188 -14.44 31.63 -1.05
CA VAL A 188 -15.01 30.35 -0.58
C VAL A 188 -14.25 29.16 -1.17
N GLY A 189 -13.92 28.20 -0.30
CA GLY A 189 -13.09 27.05 -0.68
C GLY A 189 -11.61 27.40 -0.89
N HIS A 190 -11.15 28.53 -0.35
CA HIS A 190 -9.72 28.84 -0.33
C HIS A 190 -8.97 27.82 0.55
N VAL A 191 -7.97 27.19 -0.05
CA VAL A 191 -7.03 26.31 0.65
C VAL A 191 -5.70 27.04 0.70
N ASP A 192 -5.29 27.42 1.90
CA ASP A 192 -3.99 28.01 2.13
C ASP A 192 -2.92 26.92 1.99
N VAL A 193 -2.02 27.05 1.02
CA VAL A 193 -0.89 26.12 0.85
C VAL A 193 0.27 26.46 1.77
N ASP A 194 0.28 27.67 2.35
CA ASP A 194 1.37 28.16 3.17
C ASP A 194 1.37 27.61 4.60
N VAL A 195 0.26 27.02 5.03
CA VAL A 195 0.20 26.28 6.30
C VAL A 195 0.86 24.90 6.23
N VAL A 196 1.13 24.38 5.03
CA VAL A 196 1.83 23.10 4.87
C VAL A 196 3.31 23.31 5.24
N PRO A 197 3.87 22.56 6.20
CA PRO A 197 5.27 22.73 6.59
C PRO A 197 6.21 22.58 5.39
N ALA A 198 7.28 23.37 5.33
CA ALA A 198 8.21 23.37 4.18
C ALA A 198 8.85 22.00 3.90
N HIS A 199 8.98 21.15 4.92
CA HIS A 199 9.48 19.77 4.79
C HIS A 199 8.44 18.78 4.26
N ALA A 200 7.15 19.12 4.32
CA ALA A 200 6.05 18.35 3.73
C ALA A 200 5.73 18.83 2.30
N ARG A 201 6.29 19.97 1.86
CA ARG A 201 6.20 20.45 0.49
C ARG A 201 7.28 19.78 -0.35
N CYS A 202 6.87 19.30 -1.50
CA CYS A 202 7.76 18.87 -2.55
C CYS A 202 8.55 20.07 -3.10
N GLN A 203 9.81 20.20 -2.68
CA GLN A 203 10.67 21.32 -3.10
C GLN A 203 11.29 21.12 -4.49
N ASN A 204 11.30 19.89 -5.01
CA ASN A 204 11.87 19.53 -6.31
C ASN A 204 10.80 18.88 -7.22
N ALA A 205 10.99 18.97 -8.54
CA ALA A 205 10.17 18.23 -9.52
C ALA A 205 10.22 16.70 -9.34
N ASN A 206 11.20 16.20 -8.56
CA ASN A 206 11.40 14.79 -8.24
C ASN A 206 10.90 14.49 -6.83
N CYS A 207 9.62 14.70 -6.63
CA CYS A 207 8.95 14.33 -5.40
C CYS A 207 8.09 13.10 -5.66
N ASN A 208 8.78 12.00 -5.94
CA ASN A 208 8.19 10.70 -6.22
C ASN A 208 8.57 9.75 -5.10
#